data_AF-A0A5N6TZ10-F1
#
_entry.id   AF-A0A5N6TZ10-F1
#
_cell.length_a   1.000
_cell.length_b   1.000
_cell.length_c   1.000
_cell.angle_alpha   90.00
_cell.angle_beta   90.00
_cell.angle_gamma   90.00
#
_symmetry.space_group_name_H-M   'P 1'
#
loop_
_entity.id
_entity.type
_entity.pdbx_description
1 polymer ?
#
loop_
_entity_poly.entity_id
_entity_poly.type
_entity_poly.pdbx_seq_one_letter_code
_entity_poly.pdbx_strand_id
1 'polypeptide(L)'
;MADVDLPTTIRAVIKEPHGTVNRMNTARIPLCLPPRATSPTLYTMGFSRYVQMYLGLEEAWNAQIGDPYEETEGASHNDSSLMADEQRVRTLLRQIYMPELLRTRRIEADLRQLTALSDTPLMSDANTGTEFRQYINERGTQKPHLLLAYVWVLYSAMFNGGRWIRGLLFRAGPEFWGLSSKELSADYFPAPLSFWQVDDYEKVKGEFRSRVVNADSLLTATERQEVLDETLEIFRRCEQITLELDRDAISLLS
;
A
#
# COMPACT_ATOMS: atom_id res chain seq x y z
N MET A 1 -28.77 -15.37 7.15
CA MET A 1 -28.04 -14.13 7.50
C MET A 1 -27.44 -13.63 6.21
N ALA A 2 -27.60 -12.35 5.85
CA ALA A 2 -26.91 -11.81 4.69
C ALA A 2 -25.41 -12.04 4.88
N ASP A 3 -24.74 -12.62 3.88
CA ASP A 3 -23.29 -12.79 3.93
C ASP A 3 -22.67 -11.39 4.01
N VAL A 4 -21.82 -11.17 5.00
CA VAL A 4 -21.23 -9.85 5.26
C VAL A 4 -20.17 -9.60 4.21
N ASP A 5 -20.18 -8.42 3.56
CA ASP A 5 -19.21 -8.10 2.51
C ASP A 5 -17.77 -8.23 3.00
N LEU A 6 -16.88 -8.76 2.16
CA LEU A 6 -15.47 -8.98 2.48
C LEU A 6 -14.78 -7.77 3.10
N PRO A 7 -14.93 -6.52 2.61
CA PRO A 7 -14.41 -5.34 3.30
C PRO A 7 -14.80 -5.21 4.78
N THR A 8 -16.07 -5.52 5.09
CA THR A 8 -16.59 -5.48 6.46
C THR A 8 -16.02 -6.64 7.28
N THR A 9 -15.90 -7.85 6.72
CA THR A 9 -15.25 -8.98 7.38
C THR A 9 -13.77 -8.70 7.65
N ILE A 10 -13.02 -8.17 6.67
CA ILE A 10 -11.62 -7.78 6.83
C ILE A 10 -11.47 -6.80 8.00
N ARG A 11 -12.28 -5.74 8.04
CA ARG A 11 -12.24 -4.74 9.14
C ARG A 11 -12.46 -5.37 10.51
N ALA A 12 -13.31 -6.40 10.60
CA ALA A 12 -13.55 -7.10 11.85
C ALA A 12 -12.32 -7.92 12.28
N VAL A 13 -11.75 -8.72 11.38
CA VAL A 13 -10.62 -9.62 11.72
C VAL A 13 -9.33 -8.87 12.00
N ILE A 14 -9.05 -7.76 11.30
CA ILE A 14 -7.81 -6.99 11.51
C ILE A 14 -7.90 -5.97 12.64
N LYS A 15 -9.03 -5.85 13.34
CA LYS A 15 -9.25 -4.77 14.31
C LYS A 15 -8.11 -4.63 15.32
N GLU A 16 -7.68 -5.75 15.91
CA GLU A 16 -6.56 -5.78 16.85
C GLU A 16 -5.19 -5.58 16.16
N PRO A 17 -4.79 -6.39 15.14
CA PRO A 17 -3.53 -6.19 14.45
C PRO A 17 -3.33 -4.77 13.89
N HIS A 18 -4.37 -4.20 13.28
CA HIS A 18 -4.39 -2.81 12.83
C HIS A 18 -4.19 -1.84 14.00
N GLY A 19 -4.88 -2.06 15.12
CA GLY A 19 -4.70 -1.26 16.33
C GLY A 19 -3.25 -1.26 16.83
N THR A 20 -2.57 -2.40 16.78
CA THR A 20 -1.15 -2.53 17.15
C THR A 20 -0.26 -1.76 16.21
N VAL A 21 -0.30 -2.04 14.90
CA VAL A 21 0.52 -1.34 13.91
C VAL A 21 0.24 0.17 13.90
N ASN A 22 -1.02 0.58 14.03
CA ASN A 22 -1.38 1.99 14.10
C ASN A 22 -0.78 2.66 15.35
N ARG A 23 -0.83 2.04 16.53
CA ARG A 23 -0.17 2.58 17.74
C ARG A 23 1.34 2.69 17.56
N MET A 24 1.96 1.70 16.91
CA MET A 24 3.38 1.76 16.62
C MET A 24 3.69 2.96 15.71
N ASN A 25 3.06 3.04 14.54
CA ASN A 25 3.30 4.10 13.56
C ASN A 25 2.98 5.50 14.09
N THR A 26 1.85 5.67 14.78
CA THR A 26 1.45 6.97 15.33
C THR A 26 2.41 7.47 16.42
N ALA A 27 3.10 6.59 17.12
CA ALA A 27 4.15 6.96 18.07
C ALA A 27 5.48 7.37 17.39
N ARG A 28 5.80 6.82 16.20
CA ARG A 28 7.07 7.09 15.51
C ARG A 28 7.00 8.26 14.53
N ILE A 29 5.91 8.43 13.77
CA ILE A 29 5.83 9.47 12.74
C ILE A 29 6.19 10.87 13.27
N PRO A 30 5.72 11.32 14.45
CA PRO A 30 6.12 12.62 14.99
C PRO A 30 7.62 12.75 15.34
N LEU A 31 8.33 11.63 15.55
CA LEU A 31 9.79 11.62 15.77
C LEU A 31 10.54 11.96 14.47
N CYS A 32 9.95 11.65 13.32
CA CYS A 32 10.53 11.91 12.01
C CYS A 32 10.30 13.34 11.50
N LEU A 33 9.67 14.21 12.30
CA LEU A 33 9.21 15.55 11.88
C LEU A 33 9.67 16.64 12.88
N PRO A 34 9.70 17.91 12.47
CA PRO A 34 9.95 19.02 13.38
C PRO A 34 8.92 19.08 14.53
N PRO A 35 9.34 19.51 15.73
CA PRO A 35 10.69 19.97 16.10
C PRO A 35 11.66 18.84 16.48
N ARG A 36 11.27 17.56 16.33
CA ARG A 36 12.07 16.41 16.80
C ARG A 36 13.14 15.97 15.80
N ALA A 37 12.90 16.21 14.51
CA ALA A 37 13.86 16.00 13.44
C ALA A 37 14.17 17.33 12.74
N THR A 38 15.42 17.51 12.32
CA THR A 38 15.90 18.68 11.56
C THR A 38 16.06 18.40 10.07
N SER A 39 15.98 17.12 9.66
CA SER A 39 16.03 16.69 8.27
C SER A 39 15.03 15.54 8.03
N PRO A 40 14.62 15.30 6.77
CA PRO A 40 13.65 14.25 6.45
C PRO A 40 14.22 12.83 6.54
N THR A 41 15.49 12.65 6.89
CA THR A 41 16.22 11.37 6.87
C THR A 41 15.45 10.21 7.53
N LEU A 42 14.93 10.39 8.76
CA LEU A 42 14.16 9.35 9.45
C LEU A 42 12.83 9.05 8.77
N TYR A 43 12.17 10.07 8.20
CA TYR A 43 10.96 9.87 7.41
C TYR A 43 11.29 9.08 6.14
N THR A 44 12.36 9.45 5.43
CA THR A 44 12.84 8.77 4.23
C THR A 44 13.11 7.29 4.51
N MET A 45 13.82 6.98 5.60
CA MET A 45 14.10 5.61 6.00
C MET A 45 12.81 4.81 6.22
N GLY A 46 11.88 5.32 7.05
CA GLY A 46 10.59 4.67 7.28
C GLY A 46 9.77 4.48 6.00
N PHE A 47 9.67 5.53 5.19
CA PHE A 47 8.96 5.54 3.92
C PHE A 47 9.53 4.49 2.96
N SER A 48 10.87 4.43 2.81
CA SER A 48 11.55 3.48 1.91
C SER A 48 11.27 2.01 2.20
N ARG A 49 10.92 1.65 3.45
CA ARG A 49 10.55 0.28 3.85
C ARG A 49 9.07 0.00 3.60
N TYR A 50 8.18 0.90 4.02
CA TYR A 50 6.74 0.72 3.87
C TYR A 50 6.29 0.70 2.41
N VAL A 51 6.91 1.51 1.54
CA VAL A 51 6.52 1.59 0.13
C VAL A 51 6.86 0.34 -0.67
N GLN A 52 7.75 -0.53 -0.16
CA GLN A 52 8.06 -1.81 -0.81
C GLN A 52 6.82 -2.69 -0.98
N MET A 53 5.83 -2.59 -0.09
CA MET A 53 4.56 -3.30 -0.22
C MET A 53 3.77 -2.88 -1.46
N TYR A 54 3.75 -1.57 -1.76
CA TYR A 54 3.07 -1.04 -2.95
C TYR A 54 3.82 -1.44 -4.21
N LEU A 55 5.15 -1.38 -4.20
CA LEU A 55 5.97 -1.82 -5.33
C LEU A 55 5.75 -3.30 -5.64
N GLY A 56 5.76 -4.17 -4.63
CA GLY A 56 5.47 -5.60 -4.80
C GLY A 56 4.04 -5.87 -5.24
N LEU A 57 3.06 -5.17 -4.66
CA LEU A 57 1.66 -5.30 -5.07
C LEU A 57 1.49 -4.91 -6.54
N GLU A 58 1.91 -3.72 -6.93
CA GLU A 58 1.65 -3.19 -8.27
C GLU A 58 2.42 -3.96 -9.34
N GLU A 59 3.63 -4.45 -9.03
CA GLU A 59 4.40 -5.35 -9.88
C GLU A 59 3.66 -6.68 -10.11
N ALA A 60 3.33 -7.40 -9.03
CA ALA A 60 2.61 -8.66 -9.11
C ALA A 60 1.26 -8.51 -9.79
N TRP A 61 0.52 -7.44 -9.49
CA TRP A 61 -0.82 -7.23 -10.01
C TRP A 61 -0.82 -6.94 -11.51
N ASN A 62 0.08 -6.09 -12.01
CA ASN A 62 0.22 -5.85 -13.43
C ASN A 62 0.61 -7.13 -14.19
N ALA A 63 1.48 -7.97 -13.62
CA ALA A 63 1.83 -9.26 -14.21
C ALA A 63 0.63 -10.21 -14.35
N GLN A 64 -0.32 -10.16 -13.40
CA GLN A 64 -1.52 -10.99 -13.44
C GLN A 64 -2.58 -10.51 -14.43
N ILE A 65 -2.77 -9.19 -14.58
CA ILE A 65 -3.86 -8.65 -15.41
C ILE A 65 -3.47 -8.35 -16.86
N GLY A 66 -2.17 -8.21 -17.15
CA GLY A 66 -1.69 -7.78 -18.48
C GLY A 66 -2.09 -6.35 -18.79
N ASP A 67 -2.41 -6.04 -20.06
CA ASP A 67 -3.04 -4.76 -20.39
C ASP A 67 -4.47 -4.73 -19.79
N PRO A 68 -4.78 -3.79 -18.88
CA PRO A 68 -6.11 -3.68 -18.27
C PRO A 68 -7.18 -3.17 -19.27
N TYR A 69 -6.79 -2.64 -20.43
CA TYR A 69 -7.68 -2.09 -21.45
C TYR A 69 -7.85 -2.99 -22.68
N GLU A 70 -7.09 -4.08 -22.80
CA GLU A 70 -7.30 -5.07 -23.87
C GLU A 70 -8.56 -5.90 -23.61
N GLU A 71 -9.51 -5.86 -24.54
CA GLU A 71 -10.64 -6.78 -24.57
C GLU A 71 -10.12 -8.20 -24.73
N THR A 72 -10.62 -9.12 -23.90
CA THR A 72 -10.22 -10.52 -23.97
C THR A 72 -10.94 -11.16 -25.16
N GLU A 73 -10.43 -10.93 -26.37
CA GLU A 73 -10.96 -11.54 -27.58
C GLU A 73 -10.70 -13.06 -27.56
N GLY A 74 -11.79 -13.83 -27.52
CA GLY A 74 -11.84 -15.20 -28.01
C GLY A 74 -11.15 -16.27 -27.16
N ALA A 75 -11.72 -16.63 -26.00
CA ALA A 75 -11.44 -17.92 -25.39
C ALA A 75 -12.16 -19.04 -26.19
N SER A 76 -11.41 -19.69 -27.07
CA SER A 76 -11.76 -20.96 -27.70
C SER A 76 -12.18 -21.99 -26.63
N HIS A 77 -13.39 -22.54 -26.77
CA HIS A 77 -13.94 -23.60 -25.91
C HIS A 77 -13.03 -24.83 -25.86
N ASN A 78 -12.16 -24.91 -24.87
CA ASN A 78 -11.61 -26.17 -24.37
C ASN A 78 -11.58 -26.08 -22.85
N ASP A 79 -12.69 -26.50 -22.25
CA ASP A 79 -13.06 -26.26 -20.87
C ASP A 79 -12.32 -27.22 -19.93
N SER A 80 -11.20 -26.75 -19.36
CA SER A 80 -10.61 -27.37 -18.18
C SER A 80 -10.91 -26.48 -16.98
N SER A 81 -11.33 -27.08 -15.86
CA SER A 81 -11.70 -26.36 -14.63
C SER A 81 -10.62 -25.37 -14.16
N LEU A 82 -9.34 -25.68 -14.38
CA LEU A 82 -8.22 -24.80 -14.03
C LEU A 82 -8.20 -23.51 -14.86
N MET A 83 -8.47 -23.60 -16.17
CA MET A 83 -8.54 -22.43 -17.05
C MET A 83 -9.71 -21.52 -16.68
N ALA A 84 -10.83 -22.10 -16.23
CA ALA A 84 -11.99 -21.35 -15.76
C ALA A 84 -11.66 -20.57 -14.46
N ASP A 85 -10.94 -21.19 -13.53
CA ASP A 85 -10.49 -20.54 -12.29
C ASP A 85 -9.49 -19.40 -12.55
N GLU A 86 -8.49 -19.61 -13.41
CA GLU A 86 -7.54 -18.57 -13.79
C GLU A 86 -8.22 -17.37 -14.44
N GLN A 87 -9.19 -17.61 -15.34
CA GLN A 87 -9.93 -16.53 -15.99
C GLN A 87 -10.85 -15.78 -15.01
N ARG A 88 -11.46 -16.49 -14.05
CA ARG A 88 -12.28 -15.90 -12.98
C ARG A 88 -11.43 -15.00 -12.08
N VAL A 89 -10.26 -15.45 -11.64
CA VAL A 89 -9.35 -14.67 -10.80
C VAL A 89 -8.78 -13.47 -11.57
N ARG A 90 -8.43 -13.62 -12.85
CA ARG A 90 -8.03 -12.50 -13.70
C ARG A 90 -9.14 -11.45 -13.82
N THR A 91 -10.39 -11.87 -13.98
CA THR A 91 -11.55 -10.98 -14.04
C THR A 91 -11.71 -10.20 -12.73
N LEU A 92 -11.59 -10.89 -11.59
CA LEU A 92 -11.60 -10.27 -10.26
C LEU A 92 -10.52 -9.19 -10.14
N LEU A 93 -9.28 -9.49 -10.54
CA LEU A 93 -8.16 -8.56 -10.41
C LEU A 93 -8.26 -7.37 -11.37
N ARG A 94 -8.84 -7.54 -12.56
CA ARG A 94 -9.13 -6.42 -13.47
C ARG A 94 -10.25 -5.53 -12.94
N GLN A 95 -11.27 -6.12 -12.32
CA GLN A 95 -12.41 -5.37 -11.78
C GLN A 95 -11.99 -4.36 -10.71
N ILE A 96 -11.04 -4.74 -9.85
CA ILE A 96 -10.53 -3.87 -8.78
C ILE A 96 -9.43 -2.90 -9.25
N TYR A 97 -9.02 -2.94 -10.53
CA TYR A 97 -7.95 -2.10 -11.06
C TYR A 97 -8.40 -0.65 -11.25
N MET A 98 -7.66 0.26 -10.62
CA MET A 98 -7.91 1.71 -10.66
C MET A 98 -6.58 2.45 -10.78
N PRO A 99 -6.25 3.02 -11.96
CA PRO A 99 -5.02 3.78 -12.17
C PRO A 99 -4.79 4.91 -11.16
N GLU A 100 -5.86 5.53 -10.67
CA GLU A 100 -5.86 6.63 -9.70
C GLU A 100 -5.29 6.21 -8.33
N LEU A 101 -5.33 4.90 -8.03
CA LEU A 101 -4.79 4.34 -6.79
C LEU A 101 -3.29 4.05 -6.88
N LEU A 102 -2.73 3.84 -8.07
CA LEU A 102 -1.35 3.42 -8.24
C LEU A 102 -0.37 4.44 -7.65
N ARG A 103 0.68 3.92 -7.00
CA ARG A 103 1.67 4.68 -6.25
C ARG A 103 3.08 4.49 -6.74
N THR A 104 3.40 3.48 -7.54
CA THR A 104 4.79 3.24 -8.01
C THR A 104 5.46 4.50 -8.55
N ARG A 105 4.83 5.22 -9.49
CA ARG A 105 5.38 6.46 -10.06
C ARG A 105 5.59 7.57 -9.01
N ARG A 106 4.66 7.69 -8.05
CA ARG A 106 4.72 8.68 -6.95
C ARG A 106 5.83 8.31 -5.96
N ILE A 107 5.94 7.04 -5.60
CA ILE A 107 6.98 6.47 -4.74
C ILE A 107 8.36 6.74 -5.34
N GLU A 108 8.55 6.45 -6.62
CA GLU A 108 9.83 6.70 -7.31
C GLU A 108 10.20 8.18 -7.32
N ALA A 109 9.24 9.08 -7.58
CA ALA A 109 9.46 10.52 -7.54
C ALA A 109 9.80 11.01 -6.13
N ASP A 110 9.07 10.54 -5.13
CA ASP A 110 9.26 10.90 -3.73
C ASP A 110 10.61 10.41 -3.22
N LEU A 111 10.95 9.13 -3.41
CA LEU A 111 12.23 8.56 -2.96
C LEU A 111 13.42 9.25 -3.59
N ARG A 112 13.35 9.65 -4.88
CA ARG A 112 14.42 10.42 -5.53
C ARG A 112 14.70 11.73 -4.80
N GLN A 113 13.66 12.49 -4.47
CA GLN A 113 13.81 13.78 -3.80
C GLN A 113 14.16 13.61 -2.31
N LEU A 114 13.49 12.70 -1.60
CA LEU A 114 13.77 12.42 -0.20
C LEU A 114 15.21 11.96 0.04
N THR A 115 15.74 11.12 -0.84
CA THR A 115 17.13 10.67 -0.76
C THR A 115 18.11 11.82 -0.97
N ALA A 116 17.82 12.74 -1.90
CA ALA A 116 18.64 13.93 -2.12
C ALA A 116 18.61 14.91 -0.93
N LEU A 117 17.56 14.88 -0.12
CA LEU A 117 17.40 15.69 1.09
C LEU A 117 17.88 14.99 2.38
N SER A 118 18.30 13.72 2.30
CA SER A 118 18.72 12.96 3.48
C SER A 118 20.22 13.18 3.74
N ASP A 119 20.59 13.33 5.01
CA ASP A 119 21.97 13.62 5.42
C ASP A 119 22.89 12.40 5.33
N THR A 120 22.28 11.21 5.35
CA THR A 120 22.98 9.92 5.39
C THR A 120 22.44 9.02 4.28
N PRO A 121 23.30 8.19 3.65
CA PRO A 121 22.83 7.12 2.77
C PRO A 121 21.85 6.22 3.53
N LEU A 122 20.71 5.91 2.91
CA LEU A 122 19.76 4.95 3.46
C LEU A 122 20.44 3.58 3.53
N MET A 123 20.41 2.94 4.69
CA MET A 123 21.09 1.66 4.92
C MET A 123 20.48 0.52 4.09
N SER A 124 21.34 -0.45 3.74
CA SER A 124 21.10 -1.82 3.22
C SER A 124 19.97 -2.03 2.21
N ASP A 125 20.35 -2.58 1.04
CA ASP A 125 19.41 -3.09 0.03
C ASP A 125 18.52 -4.22 0.59
N ALA A 126 19.01 -5.02 1.54
CA ALA A 126 18.24 -6.07 2.19
C ALA A 126 17.70 -5.60 3.55
N ASN A 127 16.38 -5.65 3.71
CA ASN A 127 15.62 -5.27 4.89
C ASN A 127 14.25 -5.97 4.89
N THR A 128 13.51 -5.89 6.00
CA THR A 128 12.16 -6.46 6.12
C THR A 128 11.17 -5.92 5.09
N GLY A 129 11.35 -4.69 4.60
CA GLY A 129 10.54 -4.12 3.51
C GLY A 129 10.76 -4.84 2.18
N THR A 130 12.02 -5.05 1.78
CA THR A 130 12.36 -5.76 0.54
C THR A 130 12.03 -7.25 0.62
N GLU A 131 12.19 -7.87 1.79
CA GLU A 131 11.71 -9.24 2.05
C GLU A 131 10.20 -9.34 1.89
N PHE A 132 9.45 -8.33 2.36
CA PHE A 132 8.00 -8.31 2.18
C PHE A 132 7.63 -8.10 0.70
N ARG A 133 8.31 -7.21 -0.04
CA ARG A 133 8.10 -7.10 -1.49
C ARG A 133 8.30 -8.43 -2.21
N GLN A 134 9.38 -9.15 -1.92
CA GLN A 134 9.64 -10.46 -2.49
C GLN A 134 8.52 -11.44 -2.16
N TYR A 135 8.09 -11.48 -0.88
CA TYR A 135 6.97 -12.31 -0.45
C TYR A 135 5.68 -12.01 -1.24
N ILE A 136 5.34 -10.73 -1.44
CA ILE A 136 4.14 -10.33 -2.20
C ILE A 136 4.23 -10.84 -3.65
N ASN A 137 5.38 -10.69 -4.30
CA ASN A 137 5.59 -11.15 -5.67
C ASN A 137 5.46 -12.67 -5.80
N GLU A 138 6.08 -13.43 -4.91
CA GLU A 138 5.99 -14.90 -4.89
C GLU A 138 4.55 -15.37 -4.63
N ARG A 139 3.88 -14.78 -3.64
CA ARG A 139 2.52 -15.13 -3.25
C ARG A 139 1.50 -14.75 -4.30
N GLY A 140 1.62 -13.55 -4.86
CA GLY A 140 0.78 -13.06 -5.95
C GLY A 140 0.91 -13.91 -7.22
N THR A 141 2.05 -14.56 -7.43
CA THR A 141 2.23 -15.52 -8.53
C THR A 141 1.58 -16.87 -8.21
N GLN A 142 1.76 -17.38 -7.00
CA GLN A 142 1.24 -18.70 -6.60
C GLN A 142 -0.28 -18.70 -6.37
N LYS A 143 -0.81 -17.59 -5.87
CA LYS A 143 -2.22 -17.42 -5.46
C LYS A 143 -2.69 -15.99 -5.80
N PRO A 144 -2.99 -15.70 -7.07
CA PRO A 144 -3.25 -14.33 -7.53
C PRO A 144 -4.44 -13.64 -6.85
N HIS A 145 -5.46 -14.38 -6.40
CA HIS A 145 -6.61 -13.84 -5.68
C HIS A 145 -6.22 -13.13 -4.37
N LEU A 146 -5.08 -13.47 -3.77
CA LEU A 146 -4.57 -12.84 -2.55
C LEU A 146 -4.21 -11.37 -2.75
N LEU A 147 -3.93 -10.92 -3.98
CA LEU A 147 -3.66 -9.52 -4.28
C LEU A 147 -4.83 -8.61 -3.87
N LEU A 148 -6.06 -9.14 -3.80
CA LEU A 148 -7.22 -8.42 -3.27
C LEU A 148 -7.02 -7.97 -1.81
N ALA A 149 -6.36 -8.79 -0.97
CA ALA A 149 -6.05 -8.43 0.41
C ALA A 149 -5.16 -7.17 0.46
N TYR A 150 -4.11 -7.17 -0.36
CA TYR A 150 -3.16 -6.05 -0.47
C TYR A 150 -3.82 -4.80 -1.04
N VAL A 151 -4.57 -4.92 -2.14
CA VAL A 151 -5.36 -3.82 -2.73
C VAL A 151 -6.27 -3.20 -1.68
N TRP A 152 -7.03 -4.03 -0.94
CA TRP A 152 -7.93 -3.53 0.09
C TRP A 152 -7.18 -2.84 1.23
N VAL A 153 -6.18 -3.49 1.84
CA VAL A 153 -5.47 -2.98 3.02
C VAL A 153 -4.68 -1.70 2.70
N LEU A 154 -3.86 -1.73 1.66
CA LEU A 154 -2.92 -0.65 1.34
C LEU A 154 -3.68 0.61 0.93
N TYR A 155 -4.59 0.52 -0.06
CA TYR A 155 -5.32 1.70 -0.50
C TYR A 155 -6.37 2.17 0.53
N SER A 156 -6.95 1.28 1.35
CA SER A 156 -7.78 1.73 2.47
C SER A 156 -7.01 2.56 3.51
N ALA A 157 -5.72 2.28 3.71
CA ALA A 157 -4.89 3.06 4.63
C ALA A 157 -4.77 4.52 4.18
N MET A 158 -4.72 4.77 2.86
CA MET A 158 -4.72 6.12 2.29
C MET A 158 -6.00 6.89 2.59
N PHE A 159 -7.15 6.23 2.54
CA PHE A 159 -8.45 6.87 2.73
C PHE A 159 -8.88 7.07 4.19
N ASN A 160 -8.19 6.42 5.13
CA ASN A 160 -8.55 6.46 6.54
C ASN A 160 -7.45 7.15 7.33
N GLY A 161 -6.31 6.47 7.53
CA GLY A 161 -5.16 7.02 8.26
C GLY A 161 -4.42 8.11 7.49
N GLY A 162 -4.45 8.07 6.16
CA GLY A 162 -3.71 9.00 5.30
C GLY A 162 -4.04 10.47 5.52
N ARG A 163 -5.30 10.81 5.85
CA ARG A 163 -5.68 12.21 6.18
C ARG A 163 -4.94 12.74 7.41
N TRP A 164 -4.81 11.92 8.44
CA TRP A 164 -4.08 12.29 9.65
C TRP A 164 -2.58 12.47 9.36
N ILE A 165 -2.00 11.55 8.57
CA ILE A 165 -0.59 11.63 8.16
C ILE A 165 -0.34 12.88 7.32
N ARG A 166 -1.16 13.16 6.29
CA ARG A 166 -1.09 14.41 5.50
C ARG A 166 -1.09 15.65 6.40
N GLY A 167 -1.95 15.68 7.41
CA GLY A 167 -1.99 16.79 8.36
C GLY A 167 -0.69 16.96 9.15
N LEU A 168 -0.02 15.87 9.54
CA LEU A 168 1.30 15.95 10.17
C LEU A 168 2.38 16.42 9.20
N LEU A 169 2.41 15.87 7.99
CA LEU A 169 3.41 16.22 6.98
C LEU A 169 3.28 17.68 6.55
N PHE A 170 2.05 18.18 6.39
CA PHE A 170 1.79 19.59 6.11
C PHE A 170 2.29 20.51 7.24
N ARG A 171 2.06 20.13 8.50
CA ARG A 171 2.51 20.90 9.67
C ARG A 171 4.03 20.91 9.87
N ALA A 172 4.76 19.98 9.26
CA ALA A 172 6.22 20.01 9.30
C ALA A 172 6.83 21.23 8.58
N GLY A 173 6.04 21.91 7.73
CA GLY A 173 6.48 23.07 6.97
C GLY A 173 7.05 22.68 5.60
N PRO A 174 6.78 23.45 4.53
CA PRO A 174 7.27 23.13 3.19
C PRO A 174 8.81 23.06 3.12
N GLU A 175 9.51 23.91 3.86
CA GLU A 175 10.96 23.99 3.91
C GLU A 175 11.62 22.69 4.39
N PHE A 176 10.98 21.96 5.31
CA PHE A 176 11.46 20.66 5.78
C PHE A 176 11.51 19.62 4.65
N TRP A 177 10.65 19.79 3.65
CA TRP A 177 10.54 18.93 2.47
C TRP A 177 11.30 19.47 1.26
N GLY A 178 12.11 20.53 1.42
CA GLY A 178 12.78 21.19 0.29
C GLY A 178 11.82 21.90 -0.66
N LEU A 179 10.60 22.24 -0.20
CA LEU A 179 9.57 22.91 -0.97
C LEU A 179 9.40 24.36 -0.53
N SER A 180 8.80 25.17 -1.41
CA SER A 180 8.28 26.49 -1.08
C SER A 180 6.82 26.44 -0.65
N SER A 181 6.35 27.48 0.04
CA SER A 181 4.93 27.63 0.44
C SER A 181 3.96 27.73 -0.74
N LYS A 182 4.45 27.92 -1.98
CA LYS A 182 3.63 27.91 -3.19
C LYS A 182 3.43 26.50 -3.76
N GLU A 183 4.33 25.58 -3.45
CA GLU A 183 4.32 24.21 -3.99
C GLU A 183 3.50 23.27 -3.12
N LEU A 184 3.52 23.46 -1.81
CA LEU A 184 2.76 22.66 -0.85
C LEU A 184 1.52 23.41 -0.36
N SER A 185 0.36 22.77 -0.45
CA SER A 185 -0.90 23.27 0.13
C SER A 185 -1.64 22.14 0.84
N ALA A 186 -2.71 22.48 1.59
CA ALA A 186 -3.53 21.48 2.25
C ALA A 186 -4.19 20.49 1.26
N ASP A 187 -4.48 20.97 0.05
CA ASP A 187 -5.19 20.21 -0.98
C ASP A 187 -4.25 19.48 -1.95
N TYR A 188 -3.00 19.94 -2.09
CA TYR A 188 -2.05 19.43 -3.07
C TYR A 188 -0.67 19.15 -2.46
N PHE A 189 -0.23 17.90 -2.60
CA PHE A 189 1.05 17.39 -2.12
C PHE A 189 1.89 16.95 -3.33
N PRO A 190 2.89 17.74 -3.77
CA PRO A 190 3.85 17.32 -4.78
C PRO A 190 4.89 16.37 -4.19
N ALA A 191 5.79 15.85 -5.02
CA ALA A 191 7.01 15.20 -4.52
C ALA A 191 7.81 16.22 -3.66
N PRO A 192 8.41 15.82 -2.53
CA PRO A 192 8.62 14.44 -2.05
C PRO A 192 7.45 13.77 -1.29
N LEU A 193 6.25 14.33 -1.33
CA LEU A 193 5.08 13.84 -0.58
C LEU A 193 3.93 13.34 -1.48
N SER A 194 4.20 13.15 -2.77
CA SER A 194 3.17 12.86 -3.78
C SER A 194 2.45 11.54 -3.57
N PHE A 195 3.06 10.58 -2.85
CA PHE A 195 2.45 9.32 -2.43
C PHE A 195 1.14 9.53 -1.67
N TRP A 196 1.05 10.59 -0.85
CA TRP A 196 -0.13 10.87 -0.04
C TRP A 196 -1.22 11.64 -0.79
N GLN A 197 -0.98 12.02 -2.04
CA GLN A 197 -1.95 12.70 -2.87
C GLN A 197 -2.91 11.70 -3.52
N VAL A 198 -4.21 11.94 -3.34
CA VAL A 198 -5.29 11.23 -4.03
C VAL A 198 -6.19 12.26 -4.66
N ASP A 199 -6.22 12.27 -5.99
CA ASP A 199 -7.07 13.18 -6.76
C ASP A 199 -8.52 12.67 -6.73
N ASP A 200 -9.50 13.57 -6.79
CA ASP A 200 -10.94 13.25 -6.68
C ASP A 200 -11.31 12.33 -5.49
N TYR A 201 -10.72 12.63 -4.33
CA TYR A 201 -10.70 11.80 -3.13
C TYR A 201 -11.99 11.02 -2.82
N GLU A 202 -13.13 11.70 -2.68
CA GLU A 202 -14.39 11.04 -2.27
C GLU A 202 -14.96 10.15 -3.39
N LYS A 203 -14.81 10.56 -4.65
CA LYS A 203 -15.22 9.76 -5.81
C LYS A 203 -14.40 8.48 -5.90
N VAL A 204 -13.07 8.60 -5.87
CA VAL A 204 -12.15 7.46 -5.96
C VAL A 204 -12.37 6.50 -4.79
N LYS A 205 -12.56 7.02 -3.57
CA LYS A 205 -12.85 6.19 -2.38
C LYS A 205 -14.15 5.40 -2.50
N GLY A 206 -15.21 6.04 -3.00
CA GLY A 206 -16.52 5.39 -3.20
C GLY A 206 -16.45 4.28 -4.25
N GLU A 207 -15.83 4.58 -5.39
CA GLU A 207 -15.63 3.63 -6.49
C GLU A 207 -14.76 2.44 -6.06
N PHE A 208 -13.64 2.71 -5.39
CA PHE A 208 -12.76 1.68 -4.84
C PHE A 208 -13.51 0.69 -3.95
N ARG A 209 -14.31 1.19 -2.99
CA ARG A 209 -15.13 0.31 -2.14
C ARG A 209 -16.11 -0.51 -2.96
N SER A 210 -16.81 0.11 -3.91
CA SER A 210 -17.80 -0.59 -4.73
C SER A 210 -17.17 -1.71 -5.56
N ARG A 211 -16.01 -1.46 -6.19
CA ARG A 211 -15.31 -2.45 -7.01
C ARG A 211 -14.89 -3.67 -6.20
N VAL A 212 -14.36 -3.46 -4.99
CA VAL A 212 -13.96 -4.55 -4.08
C VAL A 212 -15.17 -5.34 -3.58
N VAL A 213 -16.28 -4.69 -3.22
CA VAL A 213 -17.51 -5.39 -2.81
C VAL A 213 -18.05 -6.25 -3.96
N ASN A 214 -18.05 -5.73 -5.18
CA ASN A 214 -18.49 -6.49 -6.35
C ASN A 214 -17.51 -7.62 -6.70
N ALA A 215 -16.24 -7.50 -6.34
CA ALA A 215 -15.21 -8.50 -6.65
C ALA A 215 -15.27 -9.69 -5.68
N ASP A 216 -15.80 -9.48 -4.47
CA ASP A 216 -16.02 -10.51 -3.45
C ASP A 216 -16.84 -11.69 -3.99
N SER A 217 -17.86 -11.42 -4.81
CA SER A 217 -18.71 -12.48 -5.39
C SER A 217 -18.00 -13.40 -6.39
N LEU A 218 -16.80 -13.02 -6.83
CA LEU A 218 -15.98 -13.85 -7.73
C LEU A 218 -15.07 -14.81 -6.96
N LEU A 219 -14.94 -14.68 -5.64
CA LEU A 219 -14.15 -15.59 -4.81
C LEU A 219 -14.94 -16.85 -4.47
N THR A 220 -14.25 -17.98 -4.45
CA THR A 220 -14.73 -19.18 -3.76
C THR A 220 -14.64 -18.98 -2.24
N ALA A 221 -15.36 -19.80 -1.48
CA ALA A 221 -15.29 -19.76 -0.01
C ALA A 221 -13.86 -19.98 0.52
N THR A 222 -13.08 -20.86 -0.13
CA THR A 222 -11.67 -21.11 0.22
C THR A 222 -10.82 -19.87 -0.05
N GLU A 223 -10.88 -19.31 -1.26
CA GLU A 223 -10.10 -18.11 -1.61
C GLU A 223 -10.46 -16.92 -0.72
N ARG A 224 -11.75 -16.77 -0.39
CA ARG A 224 -12.22 -15.73 0.54
C ARG A 224 -11.60 -15.89 1.93
N GLN A 225 -11.53 -17.12 2.45
CA GLN A 225 -10.83 -17.38 3.71
C GLN A 225 -9.33 -17.08 3.61
N GLU A 226 -8.69 -17.50 2.52
CA GLU A 226 -7.26 -17.23 2.32
C GLU A 226 -6.95 -15.73 2.21
N VAL A 227 -7.84 -14.93 1.63
CA VAL A 227 -7.73 -13.45 1.63
C VAL A 227 -7.76 -12.89 3.05
N LEU A 228 -8.62 -13.42 3.93
CA LEU A 228 -8.67 -13.00 5.34
C LEU A 228 -7.37 -13.36 6.07
N ASP A 229 -6.87 -14.58 5.88
CA ASP A 229 -5.61 -15.06 6.49
C ASP A 229 -4.41 -14.23 6.01
N GLU A 230 -4.34 -13.95 4.70
CA GLU A 230 -3.29 -13.11 4.11
C GLU A 230 -3.37 -11.67 4.65
N THR A 231 -4.57 -11.15 4.92
CA THR A 231 -4.73 -9.83 5.53
C THR A 231 -4.09 -9.77 6.93
N LEU A 232 -4.20 -10.84 7.72
CA LEU A 232 -3.52 -10.92 9.02
C LEU A 232 -2.00 -10.96 8.87
N GLU A 233 -1.50 -11.70 7.87
CA GLU A 233 -0.08 -11.76 7.54
C GLU A 233 0.49 -10.39 7.13
N ILE A 234 -0.29 -9.56 6.41
CA ILE A 234 0.10 -8.19 6.06
C ILE A 234 0.41 -7.37 7.32
N PHE A 235 -0.45 -7.44 8.34
CA PHE A 235 -0.22 -6.71 9.59
C PHE A 235 0.95 -7.26 10.40
N ARG A 236 1.13 -8.59 10.43
CA ARG A 236 2.29 -9.22 11.07
C ARG A 236 3.60 -8.71 10.47
N ARG A 237 3.68 -8.58 9.15
CA ARG A 237 4.87 -8.07 8.45
C ARG A 237 5.04 -6.56 8.59
N CYS A 238 3.95 -5.80 8.63
CA CYS A 238 4.00 -4.37 8.95
C CYS A 238 4.60 -4.11 10.34
N GLU A 239 4.29 -4.95 11.33
CA GLU A 239 4.91 -4.89 12.66
C GLU A 239 6.41 -5.19 12.59
N GLN A 240 6.83 -6.21 11.83
CA GLN A 240 8.25 -6.53 11.63
C GLN A 240 9.03 -5.36 11.01
N ILE A 241 8.43 -4.67 10.02
CA ILE A 241 9.01 -3.46 9.44
C ILE A 241 9.23 -2.38 10.51
N THR A 242 8.23 -2.10 11.35
CA THR A 242 8.40 -1.07 12.39
C THR A 242 9.46 -1.46 13.42
N LEU A 243 9.52 -2.73 13.82
CA LEU A 243 10.52 -3.22 14.78
C LEU A 243 11.95 -3.16 14.23
N GLU A 244 12.14 -3.41 12.94
CA GLU A 244 13.44 -3.21 12.29
C GLU A 244 13.80 -1.72 12.20
N LEU A 245 12.87 -0.88 11.79
CA LEU A 245 13.06 0.58 11.73
C LEU A 245 13.48 1.17 13.08
N ASP A 246 12.92 0.69 14.19
CA ASP A 246 13.33 1.13 15.54
C ASP A 246 14.81 0.79 15.82
N ARG A 247 15.32 -0.36 15.35
CA ARG A 247 16.74 -0.75 15.51
C ARG A 247 17.66 0.07 14.62
N ASP A 248 17.27 0.27 13.36
CA ASP A 248 18.06 1.02 12.38
C ASP A 248 18.14 2.51 12.77
N ALA A 249 17.05 3.09 13.27
CA ALA A 249 17.01 4.47 13.74
C ALA A 249 17.97 4.72 14.92
N ILE A 250 18.10 3.77 15.84
CA ILE A 250 19.08 3.89 16.94
C ILE A 250 20.51 3.93 16.39
N SER A 251 20.81 3.10 15.40
CA SER A 251 22.15 3.02 14.78
C SER A 251 22.48 4.26 13.95
N LEU A 252 21.47 4.93 13.39
CA LEU A 252 21.63 6.16 12.63
C LEU A 252 21.90 7.38 13.52
N LEU A 253 21.37 7.37 14.75
CA LEU A 253 21.46 8.48 15.70
C LEU A 253 22.62 8.34 16.70
N SER A 254 23.33 7.20 16.68
CA SER A 254 24.52 6.91 17.49
C SER A 254 25.81 7.34 16.79
#